data_AF-A0A257JJP4-F1
#
_entry.id   AF-A0A257JJP4-F1
#
_cell.length_a   1.000
_cell.length_b   1.000
_cell.length_c   1.000
_cell.angle_alpha   90.00
_cell.angle_beta   90.00
_cell.angle_gamma   90.00
#
_symmetry.space_group_name_H-M   'P 1'
#
loop_
_entity.id
_entity.type
_entity.pdbx_description
1 polymer ?
#
loop_
_entity_poly.entity_id
_entity_poly.type
_entity_poly.pdbx_seq_one_letter_code
_entity_poly.pdbx_strand_id
1 'polypeptide(L)'
;LNGHLFGSQMCHTGEDIHHCDLLLVLGANPKLAHGFTNARDQLNGLRKDPDRKLIVVDPRRTETAENADLHIALRPGTDAFVLGALLAELMRRNAFDEAFLAAHAVGVDEVAADVGADAFAQLVQMVIDAKAMVVRVELGIQQGLNSTLNSYLEKLLYLMTGHFSRPGTHGLHSWLAPLWGNSPGARHFATQAEVIGGLLSPNVLPDAVLNDHPDHLRVLWVDSANPVNTAADTARVLQAMAALDLMVVVDVAYTETAAQADYVLPASSTFEKCEFTLFNFELPTNYFHVRAPVLPPLPGTLPEPEIYGRLARAMRLMPDESVLESLRAAASDPVLFGKAFAEAAEADKNVGKLGGQVLYETLGRTLPDGTAAAAPLWQASHRLARMRPQAVRQALLEGAGADAAASLPEGGPALGERQFRAHRFLGLHRVPRSQGSSGRAADARLAARARPGSGRPECRLAVRAVGRPAAAEQCQPDPA
;
A
#
# COMPACT_ATOMS: atom_id res chain seq x y z
N LEU A 1 -6.25 -12.24 -10.66
CA LEU A 1 -4.97 -12.82 -11.12
C LEU A 1 -4.29 -13.70 -10.07
N ASN A 2 -3.76 -13.14 -8.97
CA ASN A 2 -2.98 -13.90 -7.97
C ASN A 2 -3.68 -15.15 -7.43
N GLY A 3 -5.00 -15.09 -7.19
CA GLY A 3 -5.76 -16.25 -6.75
C GLY A 3 -5.74 -17.43 -7.71
N HIS A 4 -5.74 -17.17 -9.02
CA HIS A 4 -5.67 -18.22 -10.03
C HIS A 4 -4.25 -18.77 -10.19
N LEU A 5 -3.21 -17.93 -10.08
CA LEU A 5 -1.82 -18.34 -10.25
C LEU A 5 -1.23 -19.04 -9.02
N PHE A 6 -1.58 -18.57 -7.82
CA PHE A 6 -0.94 -19.00 -6.56
C PHE A 6 -1.90 -19.70 -5.60
N GLY A 7 -3.15 -19.95 -6.00
CA GLY A 7 -4.15 -20.68 -5.22
C GLY A 7 -4.83 -19.88 -4.10
N SER A 8 -4.50 -18.61 -3.91
CA SER A 8 -5.15 -17.72 -2.93
C SER A 8 -5.13 -16.26 -3.40
N GLN A 9 -6.28 -15.57 -3.30
CA GLN A 9 -6.37 -14.16 -3.69
C GLN A 9 -5.61 -13.22 -2.73
N MET A 10 -5.35 -13.71 -1.51
CA MET A 10 -4.55 -13.02 -0.50
C MET A 10 -3.05 -13.32 -0.63
N CYS A 11 -2.59 -13.93 -1.73
CA CYS A 11 -1.17 -14.02 -2.03
C CYS A 11 -0.71 -12.73 -2.71
N HIS A 12 0.49 -12.28 -2.35
CA HIS A 12 1.19 -11.20 -3.01
C HIS A 12 2.65 -11.57 -3.25
N THR A 13 3.18 -11.11 -4.37
CA THR A 13 4.53 -11.40 -4.84
C THR A 13 5.46 -10.27 -4.43
N GLY A 14 6.59 -10.64 -3.83
CA GLY A 14 7.69 -9.74 -3.51
C GLY A 14 8.90 -10.04 -4.39
N GLU A 15 9.82 -9.09 -4.40
CA GLU A 15 10.94 -9.03 -5.34
C GLU A 15 12.27 -9.06 -4.56
N ASP A 16 13.08 -10.13 -4.71
CA ASP A 16 14.39 -10.21 -4.04
C ASP A 16 15.49 -9.52 -4.87
N ILE A 17 15.38 -8.20 -4.97
CA ILE A 17 16.29 -7.36 -5.78
C ILE A 17 17.71 -7.39 -5.22
N HIS A 18 17.87 -7.65 -3.92
CA HIS A 18 19.16 -7.68 -3.25
C HIS A 18 20.09 -8.77 -3.80
N HIS A 19 19.53 -9.90 -4.24
CA HIS A 19 20.29 -11.08 -4.67
C HIS A 19 20.12 -11.44 -6.16
N CYS A 20 19.35 -10.65 -6.92
CA CYS A 20 19.16 -10.89 -8.36
C CYS A 20 20.40 -10.53 -9.18
N ASP A 21 20.66 -11.28 -10.25
CA ASP A 21 21.66 -10.95 -11.28
C ASP A 21 21.02 -10.27 -12.50
N LEU A 22 19.69 -10.32 -12.64
CA LEU A 22 18.94 -9.52 -13.60
C LEU A 22 17.76 -8.81 -12.95
N LEU A 23 17.73 -7.48 -13.01
CA LEU A 23 16.56 -6.67 -12.72
C LEU A 23 15.93 -6.17 -14.02
N LEU A 24 14.73 -6.65 -14.34
CA LEU A 24 13.91 -6.21 -15.46
C LEU A 24 12.84 -5.23 -14.95
N VAL A 25 12.95 -3.95 -15.28
CA VAL A 25 12.01 -2.90 -14.86
C VAL A 25 11.04 -2.60 -16.00
N LEU A 26 9.73 -2.72 -15.78
CA LEU A 26 8.69 -2.45 -16.78
C LEU A 26 7.80 -1.27 -16.33
N GLY A 27 7.79 -0.18 -17.10
CA GLY A 27 6.96 0.99 -16.87
C GLY A 27 7.08 1.59 -15.46
N ALA A 28 8.30 1.61 -14.93
CA ALA A 28 8.60 2.08 -13.58
C ALA A 28 9.90 2.87 -13.55
N ASN A 29 10.00 3.80 -12.59
CA ASN A 29 11.20 4.61 -12.39
C ASN A 29 11.68 4.59 -10.93
N PRO A 30 12.22 3.46 -10.44
CA PRO A 30 12.59 3.31 -9.02
C PRO A 30 13.64 4.31 -8.53
N LYS A 31 14.42 4.94 -9.43
CA LYS A 31 15.36 6.00 -9.07
C LYS A 31 14.66 7.21 -8.44
N LEU A 32 13.45 7.54 -8.91
CA LEU A 32 12.62 8.63 -8.42
C LEU A 32 11.47 8.15 -7.53
N ALA A 33 10.75 7.11 -7.96
CA ALA A 33 9.54 6.62 -7.29
C ALA A 33 9.84 5.77 -6.05
N HIS A 34 11.06 5.27 -5.88
CA HIS A 34 11.46 4.43 -4.74
C HIS A 34 10.58 3.18 -4.55
N GLY A 35 10.22 2.50 -5.64
CA GLY A 35 9.30 1.35 -5.62
C GLY A 35 9.72 0.12 -4.81
N PHE A 36 10.92 0.11 -4.20
CA PHE A 36 11.39 -0.94 -3.31
C PHE A 36 12.43 -0.39 -2.31
N THR A 37 12.68 -1.15 -1.25
CA THR A 37 13.57 -0.74 -0.15
C THR A 37 14.97 -0.37 -0.65
N ASN A 38 15.44 0.82 -0.26
CA ASN A 38 16.74 1.36 -0.66
C ASN A 38 16.97 1.38 -2.19
N ALA A 39 15.91 1.64 -2.98
CA ALA A 39 15.96 1.54 -4.45
C ALA A 39 17.19 2.18 -5.10
N ARG A 40 17.58 3.39 -4.68
CA ARG A 40 18.76 4.06 -5.24
C ARG A 40 20.06 3.30 -4.98
N ASP A 41 20.24 2.77 -3.78
CA ASP A 41 21.46 2.04 -3.41
C ASP A 41 21.53 0.70 -4.13
N GLN A 42 20.39 0.01 -4.26
CA GLN A 42 20.31 -1.23 -5.04
C GLN A 42 20.60 -1.01 -6.52
N LEU A 43 20.00 0.01 -7.15
CA LEU A 43 20.31 0.39 -8.53
C LEU A 43 21.79 0.77 -8.71
N ASN A 44 22.35 1.52 -7.76
CA ASN A 44 23.78 1.84 -7.78
C ASN A 44 24.66 0.59 -7.60
N GLY A 45 24.20 -0.38 -6.82
CA GLY A 45 24.84 -1.68 -6.61
C GLY A 45 24.85 -2.53 -7.89
N LEU A 46 23.70 -2.66 -8.56
CA LEU A 46 23.57 -3.30 -9.87
C LEU A 46 24.58 -2.71 -10.87
N ARG A 47 24.65 -1.37 -10.97
CA ARG A 47 25.57 -0.69 -11.89
C ARG A 47 27.06 -0.95 -11.61
N LYS A 48 27.43 -1.16 -10.34
CA LYS A 48 28.83 -1.36 -9.94
C LYS A 48 29.31 -2.80 -10.11
N ASP A 49 28.38 -3.73 -10.23
CA ASP A 49 28.65 -5.17 -10.30
C ASP A 49 28.51 -5.64 -11.75
N PRO A 50 29.60 -6.00 -12.43
CA PRO A 50 29.55 -6.40 -13.84
C PRO A 50 28.73 -7.68 -14.07
N ASP A 51 28.58 -8.53 -13.04
CA ASP A 51 27.83 -9.78 -13.10
C ASP A 51 26.32 -9.58 -12.91
N ARG A 52 25.89 -8.35 -12.61
CA ARG A 52 24.47 -8.00 -12.48
C ARG A 52 24.06 -7.06 -13.59
N LYS A 53 22.79 -7.17 -14.01
CA LYS A 53 22.25 -6.47 -15.16
C LYS A 53 20.95 -5.76 -14.83
N LEU A 54 20.75 -4.61 -15.47
CA LEU A 54 19.54 -3.82 -15.42
C LEU A 54 18.98 -3.64 -16.82
N ILE A 55 17.76 -4.09 -17.03
CA ILE A 55 16.97 -3.80 -18.23
C ILE A 55 15.83 -2.87 -17.83
N VAL A 56 15.59 -1.83 -18.62
CA VAL A 56 14.44 -0.93 -18.44
C VAL A 56 13.61 -0.90 -19.70
N VAL A 57 12.32 -1.20 -19.56
CA VAL A 57 11.31 -1.22 -20.61
C VAL A 57 10.35 -0.08 -20.31
N ASP A 58 10.56 1.06 -20.97
CA ASP A 58 9.83 2.31 -20.71
C ASP A 58 9.87 3.18 -21.98
N PRO A 59 8.73 3.74 -22.45
CA PRO A 59 8.74 4.66 -23.59
C PRO A 59 9.68 5.85 -23.42
N ARG A 60 9.89 6.29 -22.18
CA ARG A 60 10.79 7.38 -21.83
C ARG A 60 12.14 6.83 -21.43
N ARG A 61 13.20 7.53 -21.82
CA ARG A 61 14.53 7.33 -21.24
C ARG A 61 14.58 7.99 -19.86
N THR A 62 14.05 7.29 -18.86
CA THR A 62 14.00 7.73 -17.45
C THR A 62 15.38 7.70 -16.79
N GLU A 63 15.50 8.26 -15.59
CA GLU A 63 16.72 8.25 -14.78
C GLU A 63 17.16 6.81 -14.43
N THR A 64 16.19 5.89 -14.34
CA THR A 64 16.50 4.45 -14.22
C THR A 64 17.03 3.91 -15.55
N ALA A 65 16.40 4.24 -16.69
CA ALA A 65 16.83 3.81 -18.02
C ALA A 65 18.21 4.35 -18.45
N GLU A 66 18.58 5.56 -18.04
CA GLU A 66 19.90 6.16 -18.32
C GLU A 66 21.06 5.31 -17.78
N ASN A 67 20.82 4.53 -16.73
CA ASN A 67 21.81 3.69 -16.06
C ASN A 67 21.61 2.20 -16.35
N ALA A 68 20.72 1.84 -17.28
CA ALA A 68 20.45 0.46 -17.65
C ALA A 68 21.49 -0.09 -18.62
N ASP A 69 21.79 -1.39 -18.53
CA ASP A 69 22.56 -2.11 -19.55
C ASP A 69 21.79 -2.17 -20.88
N LEU A 70 20.45 -2.19 -20.81
CA LEU A 70 19.56 -2.17 -21.97
C LEU A 70 18.31 -1.34 -21.67
N HIS A 71 18.02 -0.37 -22.53
CA HIS A 71 16.77 0.38 -22.53
C HIS A 71 15.94 0.01 -23.77
N ILE A 72 14.72 -0.45 -23.53
CA ILE A 72 13.72 -0.82 -24.54
C ILE A 72 12.66 0.28 -24.56
N ALA A 73 12.80 1.21 -25.52
CA ALA A 73 11.89 2.32 -25.73
C ALA A 73 10.70 1.89 -26.60
N LEU A 74 9.67 1.32 -25.96
CA LEU A 74 8.43 0.91 -26.63
C LEU A 74 7.47 2.08 -26.88
N ARG A 75 6.52 1.89 -27.78
CA ARG A 75 5.38 2.80 -27.96
C ARG A 75 4.41 2.70 -26.77
N PRO A 76 3.99 3.80 -26.13
CA PRO A 76 3.11 3.75 -24.96
C PRO A 76 1.89 2.81 -25.14
N GLY A 77 1.68 1.93 -24.16
CA GLY A 77 0.56 0.97 -24.16
C GLY A 77 0.82 -0.34 -24.91
N THR A 78 2.01 -0.55 -25.47
CA THR A 78 2.36 -1.80 -26.19
C THR A 78 3.10 -2.84 -25.35
N ASP A 79 3.11 -2.72 -24.03
CA ASP A 79 3.85 -3.62 -23.12
C ASP A 79 3.42 -5.09 -23.27
N ALA A 80 2.11 -5.34 -23.40
CA ALA A 80 1.55 -6.68 -23.59
C ALA A 80 2.10 -7.36 -24.85
N PHE A 81 2.33 -6.60 -25.92
CA PHE A 81 2.89 -7.14 -27.17
C PHE A 81 4.36 -7.50 -26.98
N VAL A 82 5.15 -6.65 -26.32
CA VAL A 82 6.57 -6.94 -26.04
C VAL A 82 6.71 -8.14 -25.10
N LEU A 83 5.91 -8.22 -24.04
CA LEU A 83 5.90 -9.36 -23.11
C LEU A 83 5.41 -10.64 -23.79
N GLY A 84 4.37 -10.55 -24.62
CA GLY A 84 3.87 -11.66 -25.43
C GLY A 84 4.92 -12.14 -26.43
N ALA A 85 5.60 -11.24 -27.12
CA ALA A 85 6.71 -11.54 -28.03
C ALA A 85 7.87 -12.23 -27.30
N LEU A 86 8.27 -11.67 -26.15
CA LEU A 86 9.35 -12.22 -25.34
C LEU A 86 9.01 -13.64 -24.89
N LEU A 87 7.81 -13.85 -24.34
CA LEU A 87 7.33 -15.18 -24.00
C LEU A 87 7.33 -16.09 -25.23
N ALA A 88 6.77 -15.64 -26.36
CA ALA A 88 6.69 -16.41 -27.59
C ALA A 88 8.07 -16.75 -28.17
N GLU A 89 9.09 -15.89 -28.02
CA GLU A 89 10.45 -16.13 -28.52
C GLU A 89 11.28 -17.01 -27.56
N LEU A 90 11.15 -16.78 -26.25
CA LEU A 90 11.60 -17.71 -25.20
C LEU A 90 10.94 -19.08 -25.34
N MET A 91 9.83 -19.09 -26.07
CA MET A 91 9.00 -20.19 -26.47
C MET A 91 9.04 -20.38 -28.00
N ARG A 92 10.06 -19.94 -28.76
CA ARG A 92 10.30 -20.29 -30.18
C ARG A 92 11.67 -20.97 -30.42
N ARG A 93 12.58 -20.84 -29.46
CA ARG A 93 13.90 -21.49 -29.45
C ARG A 93 13.90 -22.97 -29.00
N ASN A 94 12.78 -23.66 -29.23
CA ASN A 94 12.32 -24.95 -28.71
C ASN A 94 12.04 -25.06 -27.18
N ALA A 95 11.03 -24.42 -26.59
CA ALA A 95 10.39 -23.18 -26.96
C ALA A 95 9.64 -23.19 -28.34
N PHE A 96 8.35 -23.54 -28.41
CA PHE A 96 7.29 -23.61 -29.49
C PHE A 96 7.36 -23.03 -30.96
N ASP A 97 6.16 -23.00 -31.59
CA ASP A 97 5.70 -23.75 -32.77
C ASP A 97 5.06 -22.81 -33.80
N GLU A 98 5.70 -22.70 -34.97
CA GLU A 98 5.34 -21.76 -36.03
C GLU A 98 4.00 -22.11 -36.73
N ALA A 99 3.55 -23.35 -36.67
CA ALA A 99 2.29 -23.77 -37.31
C ALA A 99 1.06 -23.35 -36.50
N PHE A 100 1.16 -23.37 -35.16
CA PHE A 100 0.09 -22.91 -34.28
C PHE A 100 -0.13 -21.39 -34.40
N LEU A 101 0.96 -20.62 -34.43
CA LEU A 101 0.92 -19.16 -34.56
C LEU A 101 0.27 -18.72 -35.88
N ALA A 102 0.56 -19.40 -36.98
CA ALA A 102 -0.08 -19.15 -38.27
C ALA A 102 -1.58 -19.50 -38.29
N ALA A 103 -2.02 -20.45 -37.46
CA ALA A 103 -3.40 -20.93 -37.45
C ALA A 103 -4.32 -20.21 -36.43
N HIS A 104 -3.75 -19.63 -35.37
CA HIS A 104 -4.52 -19.20 -34.20
C HIS A 104 -4.19 -17.80 -33.67
N ALA A 105 -3.24 -17.09 -34.28
CA ALA A 105 -2.88 -15.73 -33.89
C ALA A 105 -3.02 -14.74 -35.07
N VAL A 106 -3.34 -13.49 -34.76
CA VAL A 106 -3.34 -12.36 -35.69
C VAL A 106 -2.46 -11.24 -35.14
N GLY A 107 -1.80 -10.48 -36.02
CA GLY A 107 -0.85 -9.43 -35.62
C GLY A 107 0.56 -9.92 -35.27
N VAL A 108 0.92 -11.17 -35.60
CA VAL A 108 2.25 -11.74 -35.31
C VAL A 108 3.38 -10.95 -35.97
N ASP A 109 3.14 -10.39 -37.17
CA ASP A 109 4.10 -9.54 -37.87
C ASP A 109 4.19 -8.11 -37.27
N GLU A 110 3.14 -7.65 -36.59
CA GLU A 110 3.14 -6.40 -35.80
C GLU A 110 3.80 -6.59 -34.41
N VAL A 111 4.00 -7.84 -34.02
CA VAL A 111 4.73 -8.29 -32.83
C VAL A 111 6.23 -8.43 -33.14
N ALA A 112 6.67 -8.16 -34.38
CA ALA A 112 8.03 -7.68 -34.63
C ALA A 112 8.17 -6.28 -34.02
N ALA A 113 8.18 -6.26 -32.69
CA ALA A 113 8.72 -5.26 -31.81
C ALA A 113 8.74 -3.85 -32.43
N ASP A 114 7.88 -2.95 -31.94
CA ASP A 114 8.05 -1.48 -32.07
C ASP A 114 9.30 -0.99 -31.28
N VAL A 115 10.31 -1.86 -31.25
CA VAL A 115 11.52 -1.93 -30.47
C VAL A 115 12.50 -2.70 -31.36
N GLY A 116 13.59 -2.06 -31.76
CA GLY A 116 14.46 -2.57 -32.82
C GLY A 116 14.89 -4.03 -32.60
N ALA A 117 14.97 -4.81 -33.69
CA ALA A 117 15.25 -6.25 -33.65
C ALA A 117 16.49 -6.61 -32.82
N ASP A 118 17.56 -5.82 -32.92
CA ASP A 118 18.79 -6.02 -32.14
C ASP A 118 18.55 -5.86 -30.62
N ALA A 119 17.79 -4.82 -30.24
CA ALA A 119 17.47 -4.56 -28.83
C ALA A 119 16.56 -5.66 -28.26
N PHE A 120 15.60 -6.13 -29.07
CA PHE A 120 14.75 -7.25 -28.69
C PHE A 120 15.53 -8.56 -28.57
N ALA A 121 16.44 -8.85 -29.50
CA ALA A 121 17.32 -10.02 -29.43
C ALA A 121 18.22 -9.97 -28.18
N GLN A 122 18.74 -8.79 -27.84
CA GLN A 122 19.53 -8.57 -26.62
C GLN A 122 18.68 -8.79 -25.36
N LEU A 123 17.45 -8.27 -25.31
CA LEU A 123 16.50 -8.50 -24.22
C LEU A 123 16.28 -10.00 -23.99
N VAL A 124 15.95 -10.73 -25.06
CA VAL A 124 15.72 -12.18 -25.01
C VAL A 124 16.97 -12.90 -24.48
N GLN A 125 18.14 -12.55 -24.99
CA GLN A 125 19.39 -13.20 -24.57
C GLN A 125 19.71 -12.93 -23.11
N MET A 126 19.56 -11.69 -22.63
CA MET A 126 19.80 -11.36 -21.22
C MET A 126 18.84 -12.11 -20.28
N VAL A 127 17.58 -12.32 -20.69
CA VAL A 127 16.62 -13.13 -19.92
C VAL A 127 17.03 -14.61 -19.91
N ILE A 128 17.53 -15.16 -21.01
CA ILE A 128 18.03 -16.54 -21.08
C ILE A 128 19.27 -16.74 -20.19
N ASP A 129 20.18 -15.75 -20.16
CA ASP A 129 21.44 -15.83 -19.43
C ASP A 129 21.28 -15.62 -17.92
N ALA A 130 20.17 -15.04 -17.48
CA ALA A 130 19.92 -14.72 -16.08
C ALA A 130 19.87 -15.98 -15.21
N LYS A 131 20.66 -16.01 -14.14
CA LYS A 131 20.60 -17.08 -13.13
C LYS A 131 19.46 -16.83 -12.15
N ALA A 132 19.15 -15.58 -11.83
CA ALA A 132 18.14 -15.14 -10.88
C ALA A 132 17.56 -13.77 -11.29
N MET A 133 16.43 -13.80 -12.00
CA MET A 133 15.74 -12.59 -12.46
C MET A 133 14.65 -12.13 -11.48
N VAL A 134 14.54 -10.81 -11.35
CA VAL A 134 13.36 -10.13 -10.80
C VAL A 134 12.77 -9.20 -11.84
N VAL A 135 11.46 -9.32 -12.05
CA VAL A 135 10.66 -8.35 -12.81
C VAL A 135 10.03 -7.33 -11.86
N ARG A 136 10.35 -6.05 -12.02
CA ARG A 136 9.75 -4.93 -11.27
C ARG A 136 8.75 -4.21 -12.15
N VAL A 137 7.52 -4.08 -11.68
CA VAL A 137 6.45 -3.33 -12.37
C VAL A 137 5.87 -2.25 -11.48
N GLU A 138 5.31 -1.21 -12.10
CA GLU A 138 4.62 -0.13 -11.39
C GLU A 138 3.48 0.45 -12.25
N LEU A 139 3.01 1.65 -11.88
CA LEU A 139 1.83 2.30 -12.43
C LEU A 139 1.88 2.47 -13.95
N GLY A 140 3.06 2.56 -14.59
CA GLY A 140 3.19 2.76 -16.03
C GLY A 140 2.53 1.65 -16.86
N ILE A 141 2.55 0.41 -16.38
CA ILE A 141 1.84 -0.71 -17.04
C ILE A 141 0.52 -1.08 -16.33
N GLN A 142 0.38 -0.72 -15.05
CA GLN A 142 -0.78 -1.06 -14.22
C GLN A 142 -1.96 -0.08 -14.37
N GLN A 143 -1.71 1.13 -14.86
CA GLN A 143 -2.74 2.13 -15.19
C GLN A 143 -3.00 2.23 -16.71
N GLY A 144 -2.46 1.30 -17.49
CA GLY A 144 -2.73 1.19 -18.93
C GLY A 144 -3.96 0.35 -19.27
N LEU A 145 -4.42 0.45 -20.52
CA LEU A 145 -5.61 -0.27 -21.03
C LEU A 145 -5.51 -1.80 -20.86
N ASN A 146 -4.29 -2.35 -20.97
CA ASN A 146 -4.03 -3.78 -20.91
C ASN A 146 -3.53 -4.23 -19.52
N SER A 147 -3.77 -3.47 -18.45
CA SER A 147 -3.20 -3.69 -17.11
C SER A 147 -3.31 -5.14 -16.59
N THR A 148 -4.46 -5.78 -16.75
CA THR A 148 -4.66 -7.17 -16.30
C THR A 148 -3.86 -8.16 -17.15
N LEU A 149 -3.81 -7.96 -18.46
CA LEU A 149 -3.03 -8.78 -19.37
C LEU A 149 -1.52 -8.59 -19.12
N ASN A 150 -1.05 -7.35 -18.99
CA ASN A 150 0.32 -7.02 -18.60
C ASN A 150 0.72 -7.75 -17.31
N SER A 151 -0.11 -7.62 -16.27
CA SER A 151 0.10 -8.27 -14.97
C SER A 151 0.14 -9.80 -15.08
N TYR A 152 -0.59 -10.40 -16.02
CA TYR A 152 -0.56 -11.84 -16.27
C TYR A 152 0.73 -12.26 -16.98
N LEU A 153 1.09 -11.57 -18.06
CA LEU A 153 2.26 -11.88 -18.88
C LEU A 153 3.58 -11.68 -18.11
N GLU A 154 3.71 -10.61 -17.31
CA GLU A 154 4.91 -10.39 -16.50
C GLU A 154 5.11 -11.47 -15.43
N LYS A 155 4.01 -12.01 -14.87
CA LYS A 155 4.08 -13.15 -13.94
C LYS A 155 4.39 -14.45 -14.64
N LEU A 156 3.77 -14.70 -15.80
CA LEU A 156 4.12 -15.84 -16.63
C LEU A 156 5.60 -15.81 -16.98
N LEU A 157 6.17 -14.65 -17.30
CA LEU A 157 7.58 -14.52 -17.65
C LEU A 157 8.48 -15.10 -16.57
N TYR A 158 8.41 -14.63 -15.33
CA TYR A 158 9.30 -15.14 -14.28
C TYR A 158 8.91 -16.55 -13.80
N LEU A 159 7.65 -16.96 -13.92
CA LEU A 159 7.21 -18.31 -13.54
C LEU A 159 7.71 -19.36 -14.55
N MET A 160 7.55 -19.10 -15.85
CA MET A 160 7.93 -20.02 -16.93
C MET A 160 9.45 -20.13 -17.10
N THR A 161 10.20 -19.13 -16.66
CA THR A 161 11.68 -19.12 -16.65
C THR A 161 12.28 -19.63 -15.32
N GLY A 162 11.45 -20.06 -14.36
CA GLY A 162 11.93 -20.65 -13.10
C GLY A 162 12.56 -19.64 -12.12
N HIS A 163 12.17 -18.36 -12.21
CA HIS A 163 12.58 -17.30 -11.29
C HIS A 163 11.52 -17.04 -10.22
N PHE A 164 11.20 -18.08 -9.45
CA PHE A 164 10.24 -18.02 -8.35
C PHE A 164 10.65 -18.90 -7.17
N SER A 165 10.42 -18.42 -5.95
CA SER A 165 10.65 -19.13 -4.68
C SER A 165 12.10 -19.59 -4.44
N ARG A 166 13.08 -18.84 -4.93
CA ARG A 166 14.51 -19.02 -4.61
C ARG A 166 15.22 -17.67 -4.43
N PRO A 167 16.39 -17.62 -3.76
CA PRO A 167 17.12 -16.37 -3.58
C PRO A 167 17.37 -15.64 -4.90
N GLY A 168 17.22 -14.32 -4.88
CA GLY A 168 17.41 -13.44 -6.05
C GLY A 168 16.27 -13.46 -7.07
N THR A 169 15.11 -14.00 -6.70
CA THR A 169 13.95 -14.12 -7.61
C THR A 169 12.67 -13.62 -6.96
N HIS A 170 11.54 -13.74 -7.66
CA HIS A 170 10.23 -13.48 -7.07
C HIS A 170 9.89 -14.50 -5.98
N GLY A 171 9.08 -14.09 -5.01
CA GLY A 171 8.60 -14.99 -3.97
C GLY A 171 7.30 -14.51 -3.35
N LEU A 172 6.63 -15.39 -2.60
CA LEU A 172 5.50 -14.98 -1.78
C LEU A 172 6.02 -14.49 -0.43
N HIS A 173 5.66 -13.26 -0.06
CA HIS A 173 5.90 -12.78 1.30
C HIS A 173 4.66 -13.01 2.17
N SER A 174 4.85 -12.90 3.48
CA SER A 174 3.75 -12.93 4.44
C SER A 174 3.29 -11.51 4.77
N TRP A 175 2.09 -11.39 5.35
CA TRP A 175 1.58 -10.17 5.93
C TRP A 175 1.29 -10.40 7.41
N LEU A 176 1.30 -9.33 8.22
CA LEU A 176 0.71 -9.40 9.56
C LEU A 176 -0.82 -9.50 9.46
N ALA A 177 -1.43 -8.69 8.60
CA ALA A 177 -2.79 -8.88 8.10
C ALA A 177 -2.89 -8.49 6.62
N PRO A 178 -3.73 -9.17 5.83
CA PRO A 178 -3.87 -8.87 4.41
C PRO A 178 -4.46 -7.48 4.14
N LEU A 179 -3.94 -6.81 3.11
CA LEU A 179 -4.48 -5.51 2.65
C LEU A 179 -5.85 -5.67 1.96
N TRP A 180 -6.10 -6.82 1.34
CA TRP A 180 -7.36 -7.12 0.66
C TRP A 180 -7.89 -8.51 0.99
N GLY A 181 -9.20 -8.68 0.82
CA GLY A 181 -9.88 -9.96 0.99
C GLY A 181 -9.97 -10.77 -0.31
N ASN A 182 -10.71 -11.87 -0.25
CA ASN A 182 -11.17 -12.53 -1.46
C ASN A 182 -12.22 -11.67 -2.18
N SER A 183 -12.19 -11.68 -3.50
CA SER A 183 -13.23 -11.06 -4.32
C SER A 183 -14.56 -11.76 -4.05
N PRO A 184 -15.63 -11.03 -3.71
CA PRO A 184 -16.91 -11.61 -3.32
C PRO A 184 -17.72 -12.17 -4.50
N GLY A 185 -17.23 -12.04 -5.75
CA GLY A 185 -18.04 -12.34 -6.94
C GLY A 185 -19.23 -11.38 -7.09
N ALA A 186 -19.14 -10.21 -6.47
CA ALA A 186 -20.19 -9.20 -6.47
C ALA A 186 -19.88 -8.09 -7.48
N ARG A 187 -20.95 -7.41 -7.91
CA ARG A 187 -20.88 -6.21 -8.73
C ARG A 187 -21.53 -5.05 -7.99
N HIS A 188 -21.01 -3.85 -8.19
CA HIS A 188 -21.64 -2.64 -7.70
C HIS A 188 -23.04 -2.54 -8.31
N PHE A 189 -24.06 -2.35 -7.46
CA PHE A 189 -25.46 -2.50 -7.85
C PHE A 189 -25.86 -1.56 -9.00
N ALA A 190 -25.37 -0.32 -8.99
CA ALA A 190 -25.74 0.68 -10.01
C ALA A 190 -24.89 0.59 -11.28
N THR A 191 -23.56 0.47 -11.12
CA THR A 191 -22.61 0.58 -12.25
C THR A 191 -22.22 -0.77 -12.83
N GLN A 192 -22.60 -1.87 -12.17
CA GLN A 192 -22.21 -3.24 -12.51
C GLN A 192 -20.69 -3.48 -12.53
N ALA A 193 -19.90 -2.53 -11.99
CA ALA A 193 -18.47 -2.67 -11.84
C ALA A 193 -18.12 -3.82 -10.90
N GLU A 194 -17.13 -4.64 -11.26
CA GLU A 194 -16.73 -5.77 -10.44
C GLU A 194 -16.05 -5.31 -9.15
N VAL A 195 -16.46 -5.93 -8.03
CA VAL A 195 -15.84 -5.70 -6.72
C VAL A 195 -14.66 -6.66 -6.58
N ILE A 196 -13.44 -6.14 -6.61
CA ILE A 196 -12.21 -6.93 -6.58
C ILE A 196 -11.56 -6.81 -5.21
N GLY A 197 -11.44 -7.91 -4.47
CA GLY A 197 -10.88 -7.91 -3.12
C GLY A 197 -11.64 -7.03 -2.10
N GLY A 198 -12.90 -6.71 -2.39
CA GLY A 198 -13.70 -5.76 -1.60
C GLY A 198 -13.56 -4.29 -2.02
N LEU A 199 -12.78 -4.01 -3.06
CA LEU A 199 -12.48 -2.66 -3.56
C LEU A 199 -13.19 -2.40 -4.89
N LEU A 200 -13.46 -1.12 -5.15
CA LEU A 200 -13.92 -0.61 -6.43
C LEU A 200 -12.89 0.36 -7.00
N SER A 201 -12.81 0.44 -8.33
CA SER A 201 -11.98 1.46 -8.98
C SER A 201 -12.47 2.86 -8.59
N PRO A 202 -11.59 3.81 -8.26
CA PRO A 202 -12.00 5.18 -7.94
C PRO A 202 -12.71 5.86 -9.11
N ASN A 203 -12.46 5.43 -10.35
CA ASN A 203 -13.12 5.99 -11.54
C ASN A 203 -14.60 5.59 -11.64
N VAL A 204 -15.07 4.64 -10.82
CA VAL A 204 -16.49 4.29 -10.70
C VAL A 204 -17.25 5.34 -9.89
N LEU A 205 -16.56 6.18 -9.09
CA LEU A 205 -17.20 7.13 -8.17
C LEU A 205 -18.20 8.06 -8.87
N PRO A 206 -17.87 8.75 -9.99
CA PRO A 206 -18.84 9.63 -10.62
C PRO A 206 -20.09 8.89 -11.11
N ASP A 207 -19.91 7.69 -11.69
CA ASP A 207 -21.01 6.88 -12.20
C ASP A 207 -21.85 6.25 -11.08
N ALA A 208 -21.27 6.06 -9.89
CA ALA A 208 -21.98 5.55 -8.72
C ALA A 208 -22.86 6.64 -8.07
N VAL A 209 -22.44 7.90 -8.14
CA VAL A 209 -23.17 9.05 -7.58
C VAL A 209 -24.22 9.57 -8.56
N LEU A 210 -23.83 9.83 -9.81
CA LEU A 210 -24.69 10.43 -10.84
C LEU A 210 -25.65 9.43 -11.49
N ASN A 211 -25.79 8.23 -10.94
CA ASN A 211 -26.65 7.19 -11.48
C ASN A 211 -28.13 7.48 -11.18
N ASP A 212 -29.02 7.16 -12.12
CA ASP A 212 -30.48 7.26 -11.90
C ASP A 212 -31.05 6.13 -11.03
N HIS A 213 -30.23 5.16 -10.59
CA HIS A 213 -30.67 4.09 -9.70
C HIS A 213 -31.21 4.65 -8.36
N PRO A 214 -32.33 4.12 -7.81
CA PRO A 214 -32.92 4.63 -6.56
C PRO A 214 -31.96 4.59 -5.38
N ASP A 215 -31.06 3.60 -5.36
CA ASP A 215 -30.05 3.42 -4.32
C ASP A 215 -28.67 4.01 -4.66
N HIS A 216 -28.56 4.98 -5.58
CA HIS A 216 -27.28 5.61 -5.94
C HIS A 216 -26.51 6.15 -4.72
N LEU A 217 -25.20 6.36 -4.87
CA LEU A 217 -24.35 6.80 -3.77
C LEU A 217 -24.64 8.26 -3.40
N ARG A 218 -25.13 8.48 -2.18
CA ARG A 218 -25.56 9.79 -1.66
C ARG A 218 -24.61 10.40 -0.63
N VAL A 219 -23.80 9.56 0.02
CA VAL A 219 -22.86 9.98 1.05
C VAL A 219 -21.47 9.50 0.70
N LEU A 220 -20.49 10.40 0.71
CA LEU A 220 -19.09 10.08 0.50
C LEU A 220 -18.27 10.39 1.76
N TRP A 221 -17.59 9.37 2.28
CA TRP A 221 -16.58 9.51 3.32
C TRP A 221 -15.20 9.40 2.69
N VAL A 222 -14.42 10.46 2.72
CA VAL A 222 -13.06 10.48 2.18
C VAL A 222 -12.08 10.55 3.34
N ASP A 223 -11.26 9.51 3.49
CA ASP A 223 -10.19 9.47 4.49
C ASP A 223 -8.84 9.50 3.79
N SER A 224 -8.02 10.50 4.12
CA SER A 224 -6.61 10.60 3.70
C SER A 224 -6.42 10.47 2.18
N ALA A 225 -7.34 11.04 1.40
CA ALA A 225 -7.34 10.95 -0.05
C ALA A 225 -7.82 12.26 -0.70
N ASN A 226 -7.32 12.54 -1.91
CA ASN A 226 -7.63 13.75 -2.66
C ASN A 226 -8.15 13.44 -4.09
N PRO A 227 -9.30 12.74 -4.24
CA PRO A 227 -9.85 12.34 -5.53
C PRO A 227 -10.10 13.47 -6.53
N VAL A 228 -10.33 14.72 -6.10
CA VAL A 228 -10.38 15.87 -7.03
C VAL A 228 -9.10 15.96 -7.86
N ASN A 229 -7.95 15.71 -7.23
CA ASN A 229 -6.64 15.75 -7.88
C ASN A 229 -6.16 14.39 -8.40
N THR A 230 -6.57 13.28 -7.79
CA THR A 230 -5.98 11.95 -8.05
C THR A 230 -6.86 10.97 -8.84
N ALA A 231 -8.17 11.17 -8.89
CA ALA A 231 -9.06 10.34 -9.73
C ALA A 231 -9.04 10.83 -11.18
N ALA A 232 -9.36 9.94 -12.13
CA ALA A 232 -9.50 10.34 -13.52
C ALA A 232 -10.77 11.18 -13.72
N ASP A 233 -10.73 12.08 -14.70
CA ASP A 233 -11.84 12.97 -15.05
C ASP A 233 -12.31 13.86 -13.87
N THR A 234 -11.43 14.78 -13.46
CA THR A 234 -11.71 15.76 -12.40
C THR A 234 -13.04 16.50 -12.59
N ALA A 235 -13.44 16.78 -13.84
CA ALA A 235 -14.69 17.48 -14.12
C ALA A 235 -15.90 16.64 -13.69
N ARG A 236 -15.94 15.34 -14.04
CA ARG A 236 -16.99 14.43 -13.56
C ARG A 236 -16.92 14.19 -12.06
N VAL A 237 -15.72 14.12 -11.48
CA VAL A 237 -15.55 13.99 -10.02
C VAL A 237 -16.18 15.18 -9.28
N LEU A 238 -15.93 16.42 -9.75
CA LEU A 238 -16.53 17.62 -9.16
C LEU A 238 -18.06 17.66 -9.35
N GLN A 239 -18.57 17.22 -10.51
CA GLN A 239 -20.01 17.10 -10.73
C GLN A 239 -20.66 16.11 -9.75
N ALA A 240 -20.01 14.96 -9.54
CA ALA A 240 -20.48 13.96 -8.60
C ALA A 240 -20.45 14.48 -7.17
N MET A 241 -19.36 15.11 -6.74
CA MET A 241 -19.27 15.68 -5.39
C MET A 241 -20.35 16.71 -5.11
N ALA A 242 -20.68 17.56 -6.09
CA ALA A 242 -21.76 18.54 -5.97
C ALA A 242 -23.17 17.94 -5.91
N ALA A 243 -23.34 16.67 -6.29
CA ALA A 243 -24.62 15.96 -6.28
C ALA A 243 -24.83 15.11 -5.02
N LEU A 244 -23.82 14.97 -4.15
CA LEU A 244 -23.93 14.25 -2.89
C LEU A 244 -24.83 15.00 -1.90
N ASP A 245 -25.52 14.26 -1.04
CA ASP A 245 -26.24 14.84 0.10
C ASP A 245 -25.31 15.20 1.26
N LEU A 246 -24.20 14.45 1.38
CA LEU A 246 -23.21 14.63 2.44
C LEU A 246 -21.84 14.14 1.97
N MET A 247 -20.85 15.00 2.11
CA MET A 247 -19.44 14.68 1.94
C MET A 247 -18.66 15.07 3.19
N VAL A 248 -17.98 14.08 3.79
CA VAL A 248 -17.09 14.28 4.94
C VAL A 248 -15.67 13.92 4.53
N VAL A 249 -14.73 14.82 4.82
CA VAL A 249 -13.31 14.61 4.56
C VAL A 249 -12.56 14.55 5.89
N VAL A 250 -11.84 13.46 6.13
CA VAL A 250 -10.86 13.31 7.20
C VAL A 250 -9.48 13.44 6.59
N ASP A 251 -8.77 14.52 6.94
CA ASP A 251 -7.46 14.81 6.33
C ASP A 251 -6.59 15.61 7.29
N VAL A 252 -5.27 15.53 7.07
CA VAL A 252 -4.24 16.30 7.77
C VAL A 252 -4.06 17.68 7.14
N ALA A 253 -4.57 17.90 5.93
CA ALA A 253 -4.50 19.15 5.18
C ALA A 253 -5.85 19.54 4.56
N TYR A 254 -6.03 20.84 4.31
CA TYR A 254 -7.20 21.33 3.58
C TYR A 254 -6.95 21.25 2.07
N THR A 255 -7.27 20.09 1.49
CA THR A 255 -7.06 19.76 0.07
C THR A 255 -8.16 20.30 -0.85
N GLU A 256 -7.97 20.17 -2.17
CA GLU A 256 -8.99 20.49 -3.17
C GLU A 256 -10.27 19.67 -2.97
N THR A 257 -10.12 18.42 -2.52
CA THR A 257 -11.23 17.56 -2.10
C THR A 257 -11.88 18.07 -0.82
N ALA A 258 -11.09 18.45 0.19
CA ALA A 258 -11.61 19.05 1.43
C ALA A 258 -12.40 20.34 1.16
N ALA A 259 -12.02 21.11 0.15
CA ALA A 259 -12.73 22.31 -0.28
C ALA A 259 -14.12 22.04 -0.90
N GLN A 260 -14.41 20.80 -1.30
CA GLN A 260 -15.73 20.38 -1.78
C GLN A 260 -16.61 19.78 -0.67
N ALA A 261 -16.07 19.53 0.52
CA ALA A 261 -16.77 18.79 1.57
C ALA A 261 -17.72 19.68 2.40
N ASP A 262 -18.80 19.09 2.90
CA ASP A 262 -19.68 19.73 3.88
C ASP A 262 -18.99 19.84 5.25
N TYR A 263 -18.23 18.81 5.62
CA TYR A 263 -17.46 18.77 6.85
C TYR A 263 -16.03 18.30 6.60
N VAL A 264 -15.09 19.01 7.20
CA VAL A 264 -13.68 18.59 7.28
C VAL A 264 -13.33 18.29 8.72
N LEU A 265 -12.90 17.06 8.98
CA LEU A 265 -12.48 16.57 10.29
C LEU A 265 -10.94 16.54 10.33
N PRO A 266 -10.29 17.39 11.14
CA PRO A 266 -8.84 17.52 11.14
C PRO A 266 -8.17 16.33 11.83
N ALA A 267 -7.47 15.51 11.04
CA ALA A 267 -6.70 14.39 11.54
C ALA A 267 -5.31 14.83 12.03
N SER A 268 -4.79 14.19 13.08
CA SER A 268 -3.40 14.38 13.51
C SER A 268 -2.45 13.85 12.45
N SER A 269 -1.32 14.53 12.25
CA SER A 269 -0.35 14.14 11.24
C SER A 269 0.41 12.86 11.61
N THR A 270 1.10 12.27 10.63
CA THR A 270 1.97 11.10 10.82
C THR A 270 3.02 11.35 11.93
N PHE A 271 3.44 12.60 12.14
CA PHE A 271 4.41 12.93 13.18
C PHE A 271 3.81 13.07 14.58
N GLU A 272 2.49 13.19 14.68
CA GLU A 272 1.75 13.54 15.90
C GLU A 272 1.05 12.35 16.56
N LYS A 273 0.94 11.23 15.85
CA LYS A 273 0.23 10.04 16.34
C LYS A 273 1.04 8.76 16.13
N CYS A 274 0.66 7.74 16.89
CA CYS A 274 1.18 6.39 16.69
C CYS A 274 0.54 5.77 15.44
N GLU A 275 1.35 5.24 14.53
CA GLU A 275 0.88 4.58 13.30
C GLU A 275 1.66 3.30 13.02
N PHE A 276 1.01 2.41 12.26
CA PHE A 276 1.58 1.15 11.79
C PHE A 276 0.81 0.68 10.54
N THR A 277 1.40 -0.23 9.78
CA THR A 277 0.76 -0.84 8.60
C THR A 277 0.66 -2.35 8.77
N LEU A 278 -0.54 -2.91 8.76
CA LEU A 278 -0.73 -4.36 8.92
C LEU A 278 -0.22 -5.18 7.74
N PHE A 279 -0.10 -4.54 6.58
CA PHE A 279 0.47 -5.12 5.37
C PHE A 279 1.86 -4.54 5.17
N ASN A 280 2.76 -5.39 4.70
CA ASN A 280 4.15 -5.10 4.49
C ASN A 280 4.55 -5.80 3.18
N PHE A 281 5.50 -5.26 2.42
CA PHE A 281 5.84 -5.75 1.06
C PHE A 281 7.30 -6.25 0.95
N GLU A 282 8.02 -6.28 2.07
CA GLU A 282 9.45 -6.54 2.12
C GLU A 282 9.80 -8.00 1.87
N LEU A 283 10.80 -8.20 1.02
CA LEU A 283 11.45 -9.47 0.70
C LEU A 283 12.96 -9.20 0.58
N PRO A 284 13.86 -10.12 1.01
CA PRO A 284 13.59 -11.43 1.61
C PRO A 284 13.27 -11.36 3.11
N THR A 285 13.71 -10.31 3.81
CA THR A 285 13.40 -10.16 5.23
C THR A 285 12.17 -9.29 5.40
N ASN A 286 11.13 -9.89 5.96
CA ASN A 286 9.88 -9.23 6.26
C ASN A 286 9.99 -8.51 7.62
N TYR A 287 9.79 -7.19 7.60
CA TYR A 287 9.72 -6.39 8.82
C TYR A 287 8.35 -5.72 8.92
N PHE A 288 7.97 -5.43 10.16
CA PHE A 288 6.79 -4.64 10.46
C PHE A 288 7.20 -3.50 11.39
N HIS A 289 6.74 -2.29 11.07
CA HIS A 289 7.09 -1.09 11.81
C HIS A 289 5.86 -0.53 12.53
N VAL A 290 6.11 -0.08 13.75
CA VAL A 290 5.22 0.85 14.44
C VAL A 290 6.02 2.07 14.78
N ARG A 291 5.45 3.21 14.48
CA ARG A 291 6.06 4.50 14.74
C ARG A 291 5.35 5.14 15.93
N ALA A 292 6.13 5.57 16.91
CA ALA A 292 5.64 6.45 17.97
C ALA A 292 5.48 7.88 17.44
N PRO A 293 4.60 8.70 18.04
CA PRO A 293 4.57 10.13 17.74
C PRO A 293 5.94 10.76 18.05
N VAL A 294 6.39 11.67 17.19
CA VAL A 294 7.64 12.43 17.37
C VAL A 294 7.39 13.89 17.74
N LEU A 295 6.14 14.35 17.58
CA LEU A 295 5.65 15.67 17.96
C LEU A 295 4.35 15.52 18.76
N PRO A 296 4.03 16.49 19.64
CA PRO A 296 2.69 16.55 20.23
C PRO A 296 1.64 16.92 19.15
N PRO A 297 0.41 16.38 19.23
CA PRO A 297 -0.68 16.77 18.33
C PRO A 297 -0.95 18.27 18.34
N LEU A 298 -1.30 18.81 17.18
CA LEU A 298 -1.75 20.19 17.08
C LEU A 298 -3.10 20.38 17.79
N PRO A 299 -3.36 21.56 18.39
CA PRO A 299 -4.65 21.83 19.00
C PRO A 299 -5.81 21.64 18.01
N GLY A 300 -6.79 20.83 18.41
CA GLY A 300 -7.98 20.55 17.60
C GLY A 300 -7.86 19.40 16.61
N THR A 301 -6.66 18.83 16.39
CA THR A 301 -6.52 17.60 15.60
C THR A 301 -6.77 16.37 16.48
N LEU A 302 -7.29 15.31 15.88
CA LEU A 302 -7.54 14.04 16.55
C LEU A 302 -6.93 12.88 15.74
N PRO A 303 -6.42 11.82 16.38
CA PRO A 303 -6.10 10.59 15.66
C PRO A 303 -7.41 9.95 15.17
N GLU A 304 -7.35 9.25 14.03
CA GLU A 304 -8.52 8.66 13.37
C GLU A 304 -9.34 7.74 14.28
N PRO A 305 -8.74 6.86 15.12
CA PRO A 305 -9.51 6.06 16.07
C PRO A 305 -10.37 6.90 17.04
N GLU A 306 -9.96 8.12 17.38
CA GLU A 306 -10.77 9.01 18.21
C GLU A 306 -11.93 9.61 17.41
N ILE A 307 -11.68 10.03 16.16
CA ILE A 307 -12.72 10.53 15.24
C ILE A 307 -13.79 9.46 15.02
N TYR A 308 -13.36 8.25 14.65
CA TYR A 308 -14.23 7.11 14.41
C TYR A 308 -14.94 6.62 15.67
N GLY A 309 -14.26 6.65 16.82
CA GLY A 309 -14.86 6.34 18.11
C GLY A 309 -16.00 7.27 18.49
N ARG A 310 -15.87 8.57 18.23
CA ARG A 310 -16.93 9.55 18.48
C ARG A 310 -18.10 9.36 17.54
N LEU A 311 -17.84 9.14 16.25
CA LEU A 311 -18.88 8.86 15.27
C LEU A 311 -19.65 7.59 15.62
N ALA A 312 -18.95 6.49 15.92
CA ALA A 312 -19.56 5.22 16.27
C ALA A 312 -20.46 5.34 17.52
N ARG A 313 -20.07 6.12 18.54
CA ARG A 313 -20.92 6.40 19.71
C ARG A 313 -22.15 7.22 19.34
N ALA A 314 -21.97 8.29 18.56
CA ALA A 314 -23.08 9.14 18.12
C ALA A 314 -24.12 8.34 17.32
N MET A 315 -23.65 7.39 16.50
CA MET A 315 -24.48 6.45 15.74
C MET A 315 -24.99 5.26 16.55
N ARG A 316 -24.62 5.14 17.83
CA ARG A 316 -24.98 4.02 18.72
C ARG A 316 -24.55 2.65 18.18
N LEU A 317 -23.38 2.61 17.54
CA LEU A 317 -22.77 1.40 16.99
C LEU A 317 -21.79 0.74 17.98
N MET A 318 -21.27 1.50 18.94
CA MET A 318 -20.38 0.96 19.98
C MET A 318 -21.12 -0.03 20.88
N PRO A 319 -20.44 -1.08 21.37
CA PRO A 319 -20.98 -1.94 22.42
C PRO A 319 -21.39 -1.14 23.66
N ASP A 320 -22.28 -1.71 24.47
CA ASP A 320 -22.71 -1.12 25.74
C ASP A 320 -21.51 -0.80 26.64
N GLU A 321 -21.60 0.32 27.38
CA GLU A 321 -20.49 0.81 28.20
C GLU A 321 -20.06 -0.22 29.27
N SER A 322 -21.00 -1.03 29.78
CA SER A 322 -20.71 -2.11 30.73
C SER A 322 -19.79 -3.19 30.16
N VAL A 323 -19.91 -3.48 28.86
CA VAL A 323 -19.00 -4.39 28.14
C VAL A 323 -17.61 -3.76 28.04
N LEU A 324 -17.53 -2.49 27.66
CA LEU A 324 -16.26 -1.76 27.56
C LEU A 324 -15.56 -1.63 28.92
N GLU A 325 -16.32 -1.39 30.00
CA GLU A 325 -15.82 -1.34 31.37
C GLU A 325 -15.25 -2.69 31.83
N SER A 326 -15.96 -3.79 31.53
CA SER A 326 -15.46 -5.15 31.82
C SER A 326 -14.14 -5.43 31.10
N LEU A 327 -14.04 -5.06 29.82
CA LEU A 327 -12.81 -5.22 29.03
C LEU A 327 -11.66 -4.34 29.56
N ARG A 328 -11.95 -3.10 29.96
CA ARG A 328 -10.94 -2.21 30.59
C ARG A 328 -10.44 -2.77 31.92
N ALA A 329 -11.32 -3.36 32.73
CA ALA A 329 -10.94 -3.98 34.00
C ALA A 329 -10.01 -5.18 33.79
N ALA A 330 -10.21 -5.94 32.70
CA ALA A 330 -9.37 -7.08 32.34
C ALA A 330 -8.06 -6.70 31.63
N ALA A 331 -7.93 -5.48 31.08
CA ALA A 331 -6.84 -5.10 30.16
C ALA A 331 -5.42 -5.19 30.75
N SER A 332 -5.26 -5.21 32.07
CA SER A 332 -3.95 -5.37 32.73
C SER A 332 -3.43 -6.82 32.72
N ASP A 333 -4.31 -7.81 32.55
CA ASP A 333 -3.97 -9.24 32.50
C ASP A 333 -4.32 -9.80 31.10
N PRO A 334 -3.32 -10.23 30.31
CA PRO A 334 -3.55 -10.76 28.97
C PRO A 334 -4.47 -11.95 28.87
N VAL A 335 -4.42 -12.85 29.85
CA VAL A 335 -5.20 -14.08 29.85
C VAL A 335 -6.66 -13.72 30.12
N LEU A 336 -6.89 -12.86 31.12
CA LEU A 336 -8.23 -12.37 31.42
C LEU A 336 -8.79 -11.54 30.28
N PHE A 337 -8.00 -10.62 29.72
CA PHE A 337 -8.42 -9.77 28.61
C PHE A 337 -8.78 -10.60 27.38
N GLY A 338 -7.93 -11.54 26.97
CA GLY A 338 -8.20 -12.40 25.81
C GLY A 338 -9.48 -13.22 25.96
N LYS A 339 -9.73 -13.74 27.16
CA LYS A 339 -10.98 -14.46 27.48
C LYS A 339 -12.19 -13.53 27.44
N ALA A 340 -12.14 -12.40 28.14
CA ALA A 340 -13.23 -11.44 28.20
C ALA A 340 -13.56 -10.86 26.82
N PHE A 341 -12.55 -10.59 25.99
CA PHE A 341 -12.73 -10.11 24.62
C PHE A 341 -13.41 -11.16 23.74
N ALA A 342 -13.04 -12.43 23.85
CA ALA A 342 -13.67 -13.51 23.11
C ALA A 342 -15.14 -13.70 23.52
N GLU A 343 -15.43 -13.71 24.82
CA GLU A 343 -16.80 -13.81 25.35
C GLU A 343 -17.66 -12.61 24.91
N ALA A 344 -17.11 -11.40 24.95
CA ALA A 344 -17.80 -10.20 24.47
C ALA A 344 -18.06 -10.24 22.96
N ALA A 345 -17.10 -10.71 22.16
CA ALA A 345 -17.25 -10.85 20.71
C ALA A 345 -18.28 -11.93 20.30
N GLU A 346 -18.46 -12.95 21.13
CA GLU A 346 -19.49 -13.98 20.94
C GLU A 346 -20.89 -13.45 21.30
N ALA A 347 -21.00 -12.69 22.40
CA ALA A 347 -22.25 -12.12 22.88
C ALA A 347 -22.75 -10.94 22.04
N ASP A 348 -21.84 -10.07 21.57
CA ASP A 348 -22.17 -8.90 20.76
C ASP A 348 -21.33 -8.88 19.47
N LYS A 349 -22.04 -9.02 18.34
CA LYS A 349 -21.41 -8.98 17.01
C LYS A 349 -20.75 -7.64 16.69
N ASN A 350 -21.15 -6.55 17.33
CA ASN A 350 -20.53 -5.24 17.16
C ASN A 350 -19.12 -5.19 17.76
N VAL A 351 -18.84 -5.96 18.83
CA VAL A 351 -17.47 -6.11 19.35
C VAL A 351 -16.56 -6.71 18.29
N GLY A 352 -17.04 -7.70 17.54
CA GLY A 352 -16.30 -8.28 16.42
C GLY A 352 -16.14 -7.32 15.24
N LYS A 353 -17.22 -6.64 14.82
CA LYS A 353 -17.22 -5.71 13.68
C LYS A 353 -16.38 -4.45 13.93
N LEU A 354 -16.40 -3.94 15.15
CA LEU A 354 -15.67 -2.73 15.58
C LEU A 354 -14.45 -3.08 16.44
N GLY A 355 -13.87 -4.28 16.27
CA GLY A 355 -12.80 -4.79 17.13
C GLY A 355 -11.63 -3.82 17.29
N GLY A 356 -11.22 -3.13 16.23
CA GLY A 356 -10.19 -2.10 16.30
C GLY A 356 -10.55 -0.93 17.22
N GLN A 357 -11.80 -0.45 17.16
CA GLN A 357 -12.29 0.63 18.02
C GLN A 357 -12.46 0.17 19.46
N VAL A 358 -12.97 -1.05 19.68
CA VAL A 358 -13.09 -1.63 21.02
C VAL A 358 -11.71 -1.78 21.66
N LEU A 359 -10.72 -2.28 20.90
CA LEU A 359 -9.33 -2.39 21.38
C LEU A 359 -8.74 -1.03 21.71
N TYR A 360 -8.93 -0.02 20.87
CA TYR A 360 -8.49 1.35 21.15
C TYR A 360 -9.07 1.90 22.47
N GLU A 361 -10.37 1.69 22.71
CA GLU A 361 -11.09 2.18 23.89
C GLU A 361 -10.86 1.37 25.18
N THR A 362 -10.29 0.18 25.05
CA THR A 362 -10.06 -0.76 26.16
C THR A 362 -8.57 -0.97 26.38
N LEU A 363 -7.95 -1.93 25.70
CA LEU A 363 -6.52 -2.23 25.76
C LEU A 363 -5.65 -1.00 25.45
N GLY A 364 -6.07 -0.15 24.49
CA GLY A 364 -5.33 1.05 24.12
C GLY A 364 -5.09 2.01 25.28
N ARG A 365 -6.01 2.07 26.24
CA ARG A 365 -5.88 2.93 27.44
C ARG A 365 -4.80 2.46 28.40
N THR A 366 -4.36 1.20 28.31
CA THR A 366 -3.27 0.66 29.11
C THR A 366 -1.92 0.73 28.40
N LEU A 367 -1.90 1.08 27.11
CA LEU A 367 -0.66 1.21 26.36
C LEU A 367 0.05 2.53 26.68
N PRO A 368 1.39 2.52 26.85
CA PRO A 368 2.14 3.69 27.27
C PRO A 368 2.33 4.72 26.14
N ASP A 369 2.82 5.91 26.49
CA ASP A 369 3.43 6.87 25.56
C ASP A 369 2.58 7.24 24.33
N GLY A 370 1.24 7.30 24.49
CA GLY A 370 0.33 7.67 23.41
C GLY A 370 0.17 6.60 22.32
N THR A 371 0.51 5.34 22.62
CA THR A 371 0.45 4.22 21.67
C THR A 371 -0.92 3.52 21.62
N ALA A 372 -1.97 4.12 22.18
CA ALA A 372 -3.33 3.56 22.19
C ALA A 372 -3.81 3.14 20.80
N ALA A 373 -3.49 3.92 19.76
CA ALA A 373 -3.82 3.62 18.36
C ALA A 373 -3.24 2.27 17.89
N ALA A 374 -2.17 1.77 18.51
CA ALA A 374 -1.54 0.49 18.20
C ALA A 374 -2.29 -0.73 18.77
N ALA A 375 -3.33 -0.55 19.59
CA ALA A 375 -4.08 -1.64 20.20
C ALA A 375 -4.64 -2.69 19.21
N PRO A 376 -5.09 -2.34 17.98
CA PRO A 376 -5.53 -3.33 17.00
C PRO A 376 -4.44 -4.34 16.59
N LEU A 377 -3.16 -4.04 16.84
CA LEU A 377 -2.08 -5.01 16.63
C LEU A 377 -2.22 -6.26 17.47
N TRP A 378 -2.85 -6.16 18.64
CA TRP A 378 -3.13 -7.32 19.47
C TRP A 378 -3.93 -8.36 18.68
N GLN A 379 -5.03 -7.94 18.03
CA GLN A 379 -5.84 -8.85 17.22
C GLN A 379 -5.07 -9.38 16.00
N ALA A 380 -4.25 -8.54 15.36
CA ALA A 380 -3.45 -8.95 14.22
C ALA A 380 -2.37 -9.99 14.60
N SER A 381 -1.67 -9.80 15.73
CA SER A 381 -0.71 -10.76 16.27
C SER A 381 -1.38 -12.10 16.62
N HIS A 382 -2.51 -12.07 17.30
CA HIS A 382 -3.27 -13.29 17.62
C HIS A 382 -3.77 -14.02 16.37
N ARG A 383 -4.24 -13.27 15.36
CA ARG A 383 -4.64 -13.84 14.07
C ARG A 383 -3.46 -14.50 13.35
N LEU A 384 -2.30 -13.83 13.28
CA LEU A 384 -1.14 -14.39 12.60
C LEU A 384 -0.61 -15.63 13.32
N ALA A 385 -0.48 -15.59 14.66
CA ALA A 385 -0.07 -16.73 15.46
C ALA A 385 -0.98 -17.96 15.29
N ARG A 386 -2.29 -17.74 15.08
CA ARG A 386 -3.24 -18.82 14.77
C ARG A 386 -3.04 -19.37 13.35
N MET A 387 -2.83 -18.50 12.36
CA MET A 387 -2.75 -18.88 10.95
C MET A 387 -1.38 -19.44 10.54
N ARG A 388 -0.30 -18.97 11.19
CA ARG A 388 1.11 -19.20 10.82
C ARG A 388 1.98 -19.42 12.08
N PRO A 389 1.64 -20.34 13.00
CA PRO A 389 2.33 -20.49 14.28
C PRO A 389 3.84 -20.76 14.14
N GLN A 390 4.23 -21.58 13.16
CA GLN A 390 5.64 -21.91 12.93
C GLN A 390 6.46 -20.68 12.52
N ALA A 391 5.95 -19.86 11.59
CA ALA A 391 6.62 -18.65 11.13
C ALA A 391 6.75 -17.61 12.25
N VAL A 392 5.71 -17.44 13.07
CA VAL A 392 5.75 -16.54 14.22
C VAL A 392 6.78 -17.00 15.25
N ARG A 393 6.87 -18.30 15.53
CA ARG A 393 7.90 -18.85 16.43
C ARG A 393 9.31 -18.62 15.90
N GLN A 394 9.54 -18.86 14.61
CA GLN A 394 10.85 -18.62 13.98
C GLN A 394 11.26 -17.15 14.07
N ALA A 395 10.36 -16.22 13.75
CA ALA A 395 10.64 -14.78 13.86
C ALA A 395 10.94 -14.35 15.30
N LEU A 396 10.23 -14.91 16.30
CA LEU A 396 10.50 -14.64 17.71
C LEU A 396 11.82 -15.23 18.19
N LEU A 397 12.27 -16.35 17.59
CA LEU A 397 13.55 -16.99 17.88
C LEU A 397 14.72 -16.22 17.30
N GLU A 398 14.63 -15.72 16.07
CA GLU A 398 15.69 -14.89 15.48
C GLU A 398 15.93 -13.62 16.29
N GLY A 399 14.89 -13.10 16.95
CA GLY A 399 14.97 -11.95 17.85
C GLY A 399 15.41 -12.26 19.29
N ALA A 400 15.52 -13.54 19.67
CA ALA A 400 15.82 -13.98 21.04
C ALA A 400 17.07 -14.91 21.06
N GLY A 401 17.85 -14.90 22.14
CA GLY A 401 18.99 -15.83 22.25
C GLY A 401 18.55 -17.30 22.23
N ALA A 402 19.49 -18.22 21.94
CA ALA A 402 19.23 -19.66 21.77
C ALA A 402 18.43 -20.32 22.92
N ASP A 403 18.53 -19.79 24.14
CA ASP A 403 17.82 -20.29 25.33
C ASP A 403 16.30 -20.01 25.34
N ALA A 404 15.81 -19.14 24.46
CA ALA A 404 14.38 -18.78 24.40
C ALA A 404 13.49 -19.85 23.73
N ALA A 405 14.08 -20.76 22.95
CA ALA A 405 13.36 -21.72 22.11
C ALA A 405 12.41 -22.65 22.86
N ALA A 406 12.87 -23.17 24.01
CA ALA A 406 12.10 -24.12 24.82
C ALA A 406 10.91 -23.47 25.55
N SER A 407 10.89 -22.13 25.65
CA SER A 407 9.86 -21.37 26.39
C SER A 407 8.75 -20.81 25.50
N LEU A 408 8.88 -20.90 24.17
CA LEU A 408 7.90 -20.34 23.25
C LEU A 408 6.68 -21.27 23.08
N PRO A 409 5.45 -20.75 23.21
CA PRO A 409 4.24 -21.53 22.97
C PRO A 409 4.21 -22.12 21.57
N GLU A 410 3.63 -23.31 21.41
CA GLU A 410 3.52 -23.96 20.10
C GLU A 410 2.53 -23.26 19.16
N GLY A 411 1.56 -22.56 19.73
CA GLY A 411 0.51 -21.86 19.00
C GLY A 411 -0.52 -21.23 19.94
N GLY A 412 -1.68 -20.88 19.38
CA GLY A 412 -2.82 -20.38 20.14
C GLY A 412 -2.64 -18.99 20.74
N PRO A 413 -3.53 -18.58 21.67
CA PRO A 413 -3.54 -17.23 22.24
C PRO A 413 -2.23 -16.83 22.92
N ALA A 414 -1.54 -17.79 23.56
CA ALA A 414 -0.25 -17.53 24.21
C ALA A 414 0.83 -17.12 23.21
N LEU A 415 0.89 -17.74 22.02
CA LEU A 415 1.84 -17.34 20.98
C LEU A 415 1.49 -15.95 20.41
N GLY A 416 0.21 -15.68 20.20
CA GLY A 416 -0.30 -14.37 19.77
C GLY A 416 0.08 -13.25 20.73
N GLU A 417 -0.08 -13.50 22.02
CA GLU A 417 0.30 -12.56 23.07
C GLU A 417 1.82 -12.34 23.10
N ARG A 418 2.62 -13.40 22.97
CA ARG A 418 4.09 -13.27 22.87
C ARG A 418 4.52 -12.45 21.66
N GLN A 419 3.85 -12.63 20.52
CA GLN A 419 4.09 -11.83 19.33
C GLN A 419 3.75 -10.36 19.56
N PHE A 420 2.57 -10.06 20.09
CA PHE A 420 2.15 -8.69 20.40
C PHE A 420 3.14 -8.00 21.36
N ARG A 421 3.61 -8.71 22.40
CA ARG A 421 4.54 -8.18 23.39
C ARG A 421 5.98 -8.01 22.92
N ALA A 422 6.38 -8.66 21.82
CA ALA A 422 7.72 -8.53 21.26
C ALA A 422 7.99 -7.11 20.70
N HIS A 423 6.94 -6.33 20.46
CA HIS A 423 7.02 -4.96 19.99
C HIS A 423 7.56 -4.02 21.09
N ARG A 424 8.86 -3.70 21.00
CA ARG A 424 9.66 -2.98 22.02
C ARG A 424 9.08 -1.62 22.46
N PHE A 425 8.34 -0.93 21.59
CA PHE A 425 7.76 0.39 21.88
C PHE A 425 6.46 0.32 22.69
N LEU A 426 5.84 -0.85 22.86
CA LEU A 426 4.67 -1.04 23.73
C LEU A 426 5.03 -1.01 25.23
N GLY A 427 6.31 -0.78 25.58
CA GLY A 427 6.77 -0.69 26.97
C GLY A 427 6.66 -1.99 27.78
N LEU A 428 6.33 -3.12 27.15
CA LEU A 428 6.14 -4.41 27.83
C LEU A 428 7.44 -5.20 28.08
N HIS A 429 8.58 -4.63 27.68
CA HIS A 429 9.90 -4.96 28.22
C HIS A 429 10.67 -3.66 28.47
N ARG A 430 10.65 -3.16 29.71
CA ARG A 430 11.79 -2.37 30.20
C ARG A 430 12.97 -3.33 30.28
N VAL A 431 13.80 -3.37 29.24
CA VAL A 431 15.18 -3.81 29.42
C VAL A 431 15.76 -2.85 30.48
N PRO A 432 16.31 -3.34 31.60
CA PRO A 432 16.94 -2.48 32.57
C PRO A 432 18.01 -1.68 31.84
N ARG A 433 17.97 -0.35 31.90
CA ARG A 433 19.15 0.44 31.57
C ARG A 433 20.23 -0.07 32.51
N SER A 434 21.22 -0.77 31.97
CA SER A 434 22.41 -1.16 32.71
C SER A 434 22.99 0.11 33.33
N GLN A 435 22.97 0.20 34.65
CA GLN A 435 23.77 1.18 35.37
C GLN A 435 25.23 0.91 35.01
N GLY A 436 25.89 1.88 34.36
CA GLY A 436 27.33 1.83 34.14
C GLY A 436 27.76 2.13 32.70
N SER A 437 27.78 3.40 32.33
CA SER A 437 29.04 4.08 32.00
C SER A 437 28.75 5.55 31.72
N SER A 438 29.45 6.40 32.46
CA SER A 438 29.49 7.85 32.26
C SER A 438 30.00 8.17 30.85
N GLY A 439 29.19 8.82 30.02
CA GLY A 439 29.58 9.19 28.67
C GLY A 439 28.64 10.20 28.01
N ARG A 440 28.83 11.49 28.36
CA ARG A 440 28.44 12.71 27.62
C ARG A 440 27.02 12.78 27.05
N ALA A 441 26.15 13.46 27.79
CA ALA A 441 24.95 14.08 27.23
C ALA A 441 25.33 15.09 26.14
N ALA A 442 24.91 14.83 24.90
CA ALA A 442 24.87 15.83 23.86
C ALA A 442 23.55 16.58 23.97
N ASP A 443 23.58 17.73 24.62
CA ASP A 443 22.53 18.75 24.59
C ASP A 443 22.31 19.21 23.14
N ALA A 444 21.30 18.67 22.46
CA ALA A 444 20.80 19.23 21.21
C ALA A 444 19.87 20.41 21.53
N ARG A 445 20.47 21.56 21.87
CA ARG A 445 19.75 22.85 21.87
C ARG A 445 19.45 23.24 20.42
N LEU A 446 18.20 23.08 20.00
CA LEU A 446 17.70 23.66 18.76
C LEU A 446 17.58 25.19 18.96
N ALA A 447 18.67 25.91 18.70
CA ALA A 447 18.66 27.36 18.69
C ALA A 447 17.97 27.86 17.40
N ALA A 448 16.72 28.28 17.55
CA ALA A 448 16.02 29.05 16.53
C ALA A 448 16.78 30.37 16.28
N ARG A 449 17.48 30.47 15.15
CA ARG A 449 17.99 31.76 14.65
C ARG A 449 16.86 32.50 13.96
N ALA A 450 16.17 33.36 14.71
CA ALA A 450 15.38 34.44 14.15
C ALA A 450 16.31 35.42 13.41
N ARG A 451 16.05 35.68 12.12
CA ARG A 451 16.57 36.86 11.41
C ARG A 451 15.55 37.99 11.53
N PRO A 452 15.96 39.22 11.88
CA PRO A 452 15.05 40.36 11.96
C PRO A 452 14.87 41.02 10.59
N GLY A 453 13.62 41.41 10.28
CA GLY A 453 13.30 42.56 9.43
C GLY A 453 13.31 42.36 7.91
N SER A 454 12.13 42.19 7.33
CA SER A 454 11.62 43.00 6.19
C SER A 454 10.17 42.62 5.91
N GLY A 455 9.34 43.63 5.62
CA GLY A 455 7.89 43.60 5.75
C GLY A 455 7.18 42.56 4.89
N ARG A 456 6.15 41.94 5.49
CA ARG A 456 5.13 41.20 4.75
C ARG A 456 4.08 42.19 4.23
N PRO A 457 3.74 42.20 2.94
CA PRO A 457 2.52 42.85 2.49
C PRO A 457 1.31 42.03 2.96
N GLU A 458 0.33 42.72 3.52
CA GLU A 458 -1.01 42.18 3.81
C GLU A 458 -1.65 41.65 2.51
N CYS A 459 -1.85 40.34 2.39
CA CYS A 459 -2.79 39.79 1.40
C CYS A 459 -4.22 40.04 1.90
N ARG A 460 -4.83 41.14 1.45
CA ARG A 460 -6.27 41.38 1.59
C ARG A 460 -7.00 40.61 0.49
N LEU A 461 -7.79 39.62 0.89
CA LEU A 461 -8.71 38.89 0.03
C LEU A 461 -9.79 39.86 -0.47
N ALA A 462 -9.79 40.17 -1.76
CA ALA A 462 -10.88 40.92 -2.40
C ALA A 462 -11.94 39.94 -2.90
N VAL A 463 -13.07 39.88 -2.21
CA VAL A 463 -14.28 39.20 -2.68
C VAL A 463 -14.94 40.09 -3.74
N ARG A 464 -15.06 39.62 -4.98
CA ARG A 464 -15.97 40.21 -5.97
C ARG A 464 -16.89 39.14 -6.56
N ALA A 465 -18.18 39.50 -6.58
CA ALA A 465 -19.32 38.65 -6.87
C ALA A 465 -19.30 38.04 -8.28
N VAL A 466 -19.72 36.78 -8.33
CA VAL A 466 -20.00 35.99 -9.53
C VAL A 466 -21.28 36.52 -10.19
N GLY A 467 -21.16 37.04 -11.42
CA GLY A 467 -22.28 37.30 -12.32
C GLY A 467 -22.24 36.33 -13.49
N ARG A 468 -23.34 35.61 -13.72
CA ARG A 468 -23.56 34.62 -14.78
C ARG A 468 -24.00 35.30 -16.10
N PRO A 469 -24.13 34.56 -17.23
CA PRO A 469 -23.21 34.52 -18.37
C PRO A 469 -23.68 35.36 -19.59
N ALA A 470 -22.76 35.66 -20.52
CA ALA A 470 -23.13 36.12 -21.86
C ALA A 470 -22.50 35.21 -22.92
N ALA A 471 -23.30 34.91 -23.94
CA ALA A 471 -23.07 33.94 -24.99
C ALA A 471 -21.98 34.36 -26.00
N ALA A 472 -21.38 33.33 -26.61
CA ALA A 472 -20.75 33.23 -27.92
C ALA A 472 -20.27 34.52 -28.61
N GLU A 473 -18.95 34.59 -28.84
CA GLU A 473 -18.44 35.14 -30.11
C GLU A 473 -17.13 34.44 -30.51
N GLN A 474 -17.13 33.93 -31.74
CA GLN A 474 -15.97 33.42 -32.45
C GLN A 474 -14.98 34.57 -32.67
N CYS A 475 -13.68 34.31 -32.48
CA CYS A 475 -12.65 35.07 -33.18
C CYS A 475 -11.50 34.15 -33.57
N GLN A 476 -11.27 34.07 -34.88
CA GLN A 476 -10.15 33.42 -35.54
C GLN A 476 -8.81 34.06 -35.15
N PRO A 477 -7.69 33.35 -35.32
CA PRO A 477 -6.35 33.88 -35.07
C PRO A 477 -5.81 34.60 -36.31
N ASP A 478 -5.05 35.68 -36.14
CA ASP A 478 -3.81 36.00 -36.88
C ASP A 478 -3.17 37.34 -36.41
N PRO A 479 -1.96 37.74 -36.84
CA PRO A 479 -0.67 37.28 -36.31
C PRO A 479 0.28 38.45 -35.94
N ALA A 480 1.31 38.18 -35.11
CA ALA A 480 2.65 38.81 -35.15
C ALA A 480 3.52 38.24 -34.01
#